data_AF-A0A957BUE5-F1
#
_entry.id   AF-A0A957BUE5-F1
#
_cell.length_a   1.000
_cell.length_b   1.000
_cell.length_c   1.000
_cell.angle_alpha   90.00
_cell.angle_beta   90.00
_cell.angle_gamma   90.00
#
_symmetry.space_group_name_H-M   'P 1'
#
loop_
_entity.id
_entity.type
_entity.pdbx_description
1 polymer ?
#
loop_
_entity_poly.entity_id
_entity_poly.type
_entity_poly.pdbx_seq_one_letter_code
_entity_poly.pdbx_strand_id
1 'polypeptide(L)'
;FYASTPSYRPVLELHGWGDLQERLALMTRSGDWEAMGDQISDDIVHEIAVIAPVDELAHAVRARYDGLLDRVGYYLPFEPDDADKSAIWHNAAEVFCR
;
A
#
# COMPACT_ATOMS: atom_id res chain seq x y z
N PHE A 1 -0.56 7.50 13.65
CA PHE A 1 -0.25 7.27 12.23
C PHE A 1 1.19 6.78 12.13
N TYR A 2 1.51 5.71 11.39
CA TYR A 2 2.87 5.14 11.43
C TYR A 2 3.96 6.13 11.01
N ALA A 3 3.73 6.85 9.91
CA ALA A 3 4.67 7.84 9.39
C ALA A 3 4.85 9.06 10.32
N SER A 4 4.06 9.22 11.39
CA SER A 4 4.28 10.27 12.39
C SER A 4 5.27 9.87 13.49
N THR A 5 5.64 8.59 13.57
CA THR A 5 6.63 8.11 14.56
C THR A 5 8.07 8.35 14.07
N PRO A 6 9.02 8.72 14.96
CA PRO A 6 10.40 9.00 14.56
C PRO A 6 11.10 7.85 13.83
N SER A 7 10.71 6.60 14.10
CA SER A 7 11.31 5.42 13.46
C SER A 7 11.02 5.32 11.95
N TYR A 8 10.01 6.04 11.42
CA TYR A 8 9.68 6.03 10.00
C TYR A 8 10.41 7.11 9.19
N ARG A 9 11.07 8.08 9.85
CA ARG A 9 11.82 9.13 9.16
C ARG A 9 12.84 8.59 8.16
N PRO A 10 13.68 7.58 8.47
CA PRO A 10 14.67 7.09 7.52
C PRO A 10 14.03 6.57 6.22
N VAL A 11 12.88 5.88 6.31
CA VAL A 11 12.15 5.41 5.13
C VAL A 11 11.65 6.58 4.29
N LEU A 12 11.09 7.61 4.93
CA LEU A 12 10.63 8.80 4.22
C LEU A 12 11.78 9.59 3.58
N GLU A 13 12.93 9.68 4.25
CA GLU A 13 14.14 10.33 3.72
C GLU A 13 14.67 9.63 2.47
N LEU A 14 14.58 8.29 2.37
CA LEU A 14 14.95 7.56 1.15
C LEU A 14 14.17 8.03 -0.09
N HIS A 15 12.94 8.51 0.10
CA HIS A 15 12.07 9.01 -0.96
C HIS A 15 12.02 10.55 -1.02
N GLY A 16 12.86 11.26 -0.26
CA GLY A 16 12.88 12.73 -0.22
C GLY A 16 11.75 13.38 0.58
N TRP A 17 11.04 12.60 1.42
CA TRP A 17 9.90 13.05 2.23
C TRP A 17 10.22 13.21 3.72
N GLY A 18 11.49 13.40 4.10
CA GLY A 18 11.92 13.42 5.51
C GLY A 18 11.13 14.39 6.40
N ASP A 19 10.84 15.60 5.89
CA ASP A 19 10.09 16.64 6.61
C ASP A 19 8.61 16.27 6.84
N LEU A 20 8.08 15.30 6.09
CA LEU A 20 6.71 14.81 6.27
C LEU A 20 6.53 14.20 7.66
N GLN A 21 7.52 13.46 8.16
CA GLN A 21 7.43 12.82 9.48
C GLN A 21 7.16 13.84 10.59
N GLU A 22 7.92 14.94 10.60
CA GLU A 22 7.79 16.01 11.59
C GLU A 22 6.41 16.69 11.52
N ARG A 23 5.94 17.00 10.31
CA ARG A 23 4.61 17.58 10.08
C ARG A 23 3.51 16.66 10.61
N LEU A 24 3.55 15.38 10.25
CA LEU A 24 2.58 14.39 10.73
C LEU A 24 2.64 14.19 12.25
N ALA A 25 3.83 14.29 12.86
CA ALA A 25 4.00 14.19 14.31
C ALA A 25 3.37 15.39 15.04
N LEU A 26 3.48 16.59 14.49
CA LEU A 26 2.80 17.79 15.02
C LEU A 26 1.28 17.61 14.94
N MET A 27 0.76 17.20 13.78
CA MET A 27 -0.68 16.97 13.57
C MET A 27 -1.24 15.86 14.48
N THR A 28 -0.48 14.80 14.70
CA THR A 28 -0.87 13.73 15.65
C THR A 28 -1.04 14.29 17.07
N ARG A 29 -0.20 15.25 17.50
CA ARG A 29 -0.28 15.86 18.83
C ARG A 29 -1.42 16.87 18.96
N SER A 30 -1.78 17.56 17.87
CA SER A 30 -2.93 18.49 17.86
C SER A 30 -4.28 17.78 17.65
N GLY A 31 -4.26 16.52 17.18
CA GLY A 31 -5.48 15.74 16.91
C GLY A 31 -6.11 16.04 15.55
N ASP A 32 -5.37 16.67 14.64
CA ASP A 32 -5.85 17.10 13.32
C ASP A 32 -5.83 15.93 12.31
N TRP A 33 -6.62 14.89 12.58
CA TRP A 33 -6.58 13.63 11.81
C TRP A 33 -6.99 13.78 10.33
N GLU A 34 -7.96 14.64 10.04
CA GLU A 34 -8.45 14.88 8.68
C GLU A 34 -7.35 15.56 7.82
N ALA A 35 -6.82 16.70 8.30
CA ALA A 35 -5.75 17.43 7.62
C ALA A 35 -4.45 16.62 7.49
N MET A 36 -4.25 15.64 8.37
CA MET A 36 -3.12 14.72 8.29
C MET A 36 -3.23 13.77 7.09
N GLY A 37 -4.46 13.41 6.68
CA GLY A 37 -4.71 12.68 5.43
C GLY A 37 -4.28 13.47 4.20
N ASP A 38 -4.56 14.78 4.18
CA ASP A 38 -4.20 15.67 3.07
C ASP A 38 -2.68 15.85 2.89
N GLN A 39 -1.87 15.45 3.86
CA GLN A 39 -0.41 15.45 3.74
C GLN A 39 0.12 14.24 2.96
N ILE A 40 -0.72 13.23 2.70
CA ILE A 40 -0.36 12.03 1.97
C ILE A 40 -0.74 12.22 0.50
N SER A 41 0.24 12.57 -0.33
CA SER A 41 0.02 12.76 -1.77
C SER A 41 -0.19 11.44 -2.50
N ASP A 42 -0.79 11.51 -3.69
CA ASP A 42 -0.92 10.35 -4.57
C ASP A 42 0.44 9.71 -4.88
N ASP A 43 1.50 10.49 -5.05
CA ASP A 43 2.87 9.95 -5.26
C ASP A 43 3.32 9.03 -4.12
N ILE A 44 3.04 9.41 -2.86
CA ILE A 44 3.38 8.57 -1.70
C ILE A 44 2.57 7.27 -1.75
N VAL A 45 1.29 7.37 -2.07
CA VAL A 45 0.38 6.21 -2.15
C VAL A 45 0.83 5.25 -3.26
N HIS A 46 1.19 5.76 -4.44
CA HIS A 46 1.66 4.94 -5.56
C HIS A 46 3.04 4.30 -5.33
N GLU A 47 3.90 4.91 -4.51
CA GLU A 47 5.21 4.33 -4.18
C GLU A 47 5.08 3.10 -3.26
N ILE A 48 4.19 3.17 -2.27
CA ILE A 48 4.07 2.17 -1.20
C ILE A 48 2.97 1.13 -1.43
N ALA A 49 2.04 1.39 -2.34
CA ALA A 49 0.93 0.50 -2.67
C ALA A 49 0.94 0.08 -4.14
N VAL A 50 0.46 -1.14 -4.41
CA VAL A 50 0.12 -1.55 -5.78
C VAL A 50 -1.34 -1.16 -6.02
N ILE A 51 -1.58 -0.31 -7.00
CA ILE A 51 -2.89 0.25 -7.31
C ILE A 51 -3.24 -0.11 -8.75
N ALA A 52 -4.35 -0.82 -8.93
CA ALA A 52 -4.86 -1.22 -10.23
C ALA A 52 -6.35 -1.60 -10.14
N PRO A 53 -7.09 -1.60 -11.26
CA PRO A 53 -8.37 -2.29 -11.37
C PRO A 53 -8.28 -3.75 -10.90
N VAL A 54 -9.37 -4.29 -10.37
CA VAL A 54 -9.40 -5.64 -9.78
C VAL A 54 -8.97 -6.73 -10.76
N ASP A 55 -9.35 -6.59 -12.03
CA ASP A 55 -9.02 -7.49 -13.14
C ASP A 55 -7.57 -7.34 -13.65
N GLU A 56 -6.89 -6.25 -13.30
CA GLU A 56 -5.48 -5.99 -13.63
C GLU A 56 -4.54 -6.20 -12.44
N LEU A 57 -5.08 -6.31 -11.21
CA LEU A 57 -4.33 -6.27 -9.97
C LEU A 57 -3.24 -7.35 -9.90
N ALA A 58 -3.54 -8.61 -10.27
CA ALA A 58 -2.51 -9.64 -10.17
C ALA A 58 -1.34 -9.38 -11.14
N HIS A 59 -1.61 -8.81 -12.32
CA HIS A 59 -0.56 -8.41 -13.26
C HIS A 59 0.30 -7.28 -12.69
N ALA A 60 -0.32 -6.25 -12.09
CA ALA A 60 0.40 -5.15 -11.45
C ALA A 60 1.26 -5.64 -10.27
N VAL A 61 0.73 -6.56 -9.44
CA VAL A 61 1.46 -7.18 -8.34
C VAL A 61 2.65 -7.98 -8.86
N ARG A 62 2.45 -8.81 -9.89
CA ARG A 62 3.55 -9.57 -10.52
C ARG A 62 4.62 -8.63 -11.06
N ALA A 63 4.23 -7.59 -11.80
CA ALA A 63 5.17 -6.62 -12.37
C ALA A 63 5.97 -5.88 -11.29
N ARG A 64 5.36 -5.54 -10.14
CA ARG A 64 6.03 -4.84 -9.04
C ARG A 64 7.09 -5.68 -8.33
N TYR A 65 6.89 -7.01 -8.27
CA TYR A 65 7.67 -7.91 -7.42
C TYR A 65 8.41 -9.03 -8.18
N ASP A 66 8.34 -9.04 -9.51
CA ASP A 66 9.06 -10.01 -10.34
C ASP A 66 10.57 -10.00 -10.03
N GLY A 67 11.12 -11.18 -9.78
CA GLY A 67 12.53 -11.34 -9.36
C GLY A 67 12.88 -10.81 -7.96
N LEU A 68 11.93 -10.25 -7.20
CA LEU A 68 12.15 -9.73 -5.84
C LEU A 68 11.56 -10.60 -4.73
N LEU A 69 10.37 -11.19 -4.96
CA LEU A 69 9.67 -12.01 -3.98
C LEU A 69 9.26 -13.36 -4.58
N ASP A 70 9.41 -14.44 -3.80
CA ASP A 70 8.93 -15.77 -4.20
C ASP A 70 7.41 -15.94 -4.03
N ARG A 71 6.81 -15.17 -3.10
CA ARG A 71 5.40 -15.27 -2.73
C ARG A 71 4.83 -13.92 -2.33
N VAL A 72 3.60 -13.64 -2.77
CA VAL A 72 2.79 -12.51 -2.32
C VAL A 72 1.48 -13.04 -1.78
N GLY A 73 1.01 -12.49 -0.66
CA GLY A 73 -0.29 -12.80 -0.08
C GLY A 73 -1.12 -11.52 0.02
N TYR A 74 -2.36 -11.58 -0.43
CA TYR A 74 -3.31 -10.50 -0.16
C TYR A 74 -3.71 -10.53 1.31
N TYR A 75 -3.70 -9.36 1.94
CA TYR A 75 -4.14 -9.20 3.33
C TYR A 75 -5.68 -9.12 3.40
N LEU A 76 -6.33 -10.14 2.85
CA LEU A 76 -7.77 -10.31 2.78
C LEU A 76 -8.10 -11.77 3.09
N PRO A 77 -9.13 -12.06 3.91
CA PRO A 77 -9.55 -13.43 4.13
C PRO A 77 -10.06 -14.06 2.82
N PHE A 78 -9.72 -15.33 2.61
CA PHE A 78 -10.35 -16.13 1.57
C PHE A 78 -11.70 -16.65 2.07
N GLU A 79 -12.76 -16.20 1.43
CA GLU A 79 -14.14 -16.60 1.71
C GLU A 79 -14.72 -17.20 0.41
N PRO A 80 -14.97 -18.52 0.35
CA PRO A 80 -15.35 -19.19 -0.90
C PRO A 80 -16.60 -18.61 -1.58
N ASP A 81 -17.55 -18.13 -0.78
CA ASP A 81 -18.85 -17.63 -1.25
C ASP A 81 -18.91 -16.10 -1.36
N ASP A 82 -17.78 -15.40 -1.18
CA ASP A 82 -17.69 -13.96 -1.35
C ASP A 82 -17.58 -13.61 -2.84
N ALA A 83 -18.72 -13.24 -3.42
CA ALA A 83 -18.83 -12.87 -4.83
C ALA A 83 -17.97 -11.64 -5.20
N ASP A 84 -17.79 -10.69 -4.27
CA ASP A 84 -17.04 -9.46 -4.51
C ASP A 84 -15.54 -9.75 -4.59
N LYS A 85 -15.04 -10.68 -3.76
CA LYS A 85 -13.61 -11.06 -3.75
C LYS A 85 -13.26 -12.21 -4.68
N SER A 86 -14.25 -12.97 -5.17
CA SER A 86 -14.03 -14.11 -6.07
C SER A 86 -13.18 -13.73 -7.30
N ALA A 87 -13.40 -12.55 -7.87
CA ALA A 87 -12.61 -12.07 -9.02
C ALA A 87 -11.11 -11.90 -8.69
N ILE A 88 -10.78 -11.38 -7.51
CA ILE A 88 -9.38 -11.20 -7.05
C ILE A 88 -8.65 -12.54 -7.01
N TRP A 89 -9.29 -13.57 -6.44
CA TRP A 89 -8.69 -14.89 -6.28
C TRP A 89 -8.54 -15.63 -7.60
N HIS A 90 -9.55 -15.57 -8.48
CA HIS A 90 -9.46 -16.16 -9.83
C HIS A 90 -8.35 -15.52 -10.66
N ASN A 91 -8.27 -14.18 -10.67
CA ASN A 91 -7.24 -13.44 -11.40
C ASN A 91 -5.83 -13.76 -10.88
N ALA A 92 -5.65 -13.80 -9.55
CA ALA A 92 -4.38 -14.19 -8.95
C ALA A 92 -3.98 -15.62 -9.32
N ALA A 93 -4.91 -16.59 -9.26
CA ALA A 93 -4.64 -17.96 -9.65
C ALA A 93 -4.25 -18.07 -11.14
N GLU A 94 -4.90 -17.32 -12.03
CA GLU A 94 -4.54 -17.31 -13.45
C GLU A 94 -3.13 -16.77 -13.71
N VAL A 95 -2.73 -15.72 -12.99
CA VAL A 95 -1.47 -15.01 -13.21
C VAL A 95 -0.26 -15.67 -12.56
N PHE A 96 -0.43 -16.32 -11.40
CA PHE A 96 0.66 -16.87 -10.59
C PHE A 96 0.77 -18.41 -10.61
N CYS A 97 -0.25 -19.14 -11.05
CA CYS A 97 -0.22 -20.62 -11.08
C CYS A 97 0.01 -21.23 -12.48
N ARG A 98 0.38 -20.42 -13.48
CA ARG A 98 0.81 -20.87 -14.80
C ARG A 98 2.33 -20.83 -14.90
#